data_AF-A0A7V1EPF6-F1
#
_entry.id   AF-A0A7V1EPF6-F1
#
_cell.length_a   1.000
_cell.length_b   1.000
_cell.length_c   1.000
_cell.angle_alpha   90.00
_cell.angle_beta   90.00
_cell.angle_gamma   90.00
#
_symmetry.space_group_name_H-M   'P 1'
#
loop_
_entity.id
_entity.type
_entity.pdbx_description
1 polymer ?
#
loop_
_entity_poly.entity_id
_entity_poly.type
_entity_poly.pdbx_seq_one_letter_code
_entity_poly.pdbx_strand_id
1 'polypeptide(L)'
;MDSLVKYVKSKWIGFVLTIFSIIMVCLMYWAGIFDIMEMKTYDFRFNRIRGPLTGWTARDSSYAEIGTDVVLLEVDDEAWRLMPEEWPYPRGTIWSRIIRNLYQAGAKVIAFDIQFDSPEKKSEDLYNFINALDEDDIINIIPQFGDTTLAKDIYKALPYLIPRHGDQLLAESIAEAKAHGTEVVINVKMVTEPNRQPPQYISYPIKEIMAADPETGLINDQLDDDGFSRRYAIAGYMAHEQDKAYLTLGMKAVKAFADLPDTTVPRYNPDNRLWTYGPYSINAYGRSNTFLVNYYGPASGYRVQTEENLPPWGTFPRFSVAHVIDTEEIDLKDPMEDVDWMTQFLPGDLPEWILAIEDSADREATIEALGIGGEFDVTQTPFYNKIVIIGVAIEVIHDVKFTPFYNYMGIQQMTPGMETHANAIQTVLHRNFI
;
A
#
# COMPACT_ATOMS: atom_id res chain seq x y z
N MET A 1 65.76 27.88 -16.20
CA MET A 1 64.99 27.39 -17.36
C MET A 1 65.46 26.01 -17.78
N ASP A 2 66.75 25.82 -18.05
CA ASP A 2 67.30 24.56 -18.59
C ASP A 2 67.20 23.35 -17.65
N SER A 3 67.32 23.56 -16.34
CA SER A 3 67.14 22.50 -15.33
C SER A 3 65.72 21.93 -15.33
N LEU A 4 64.72 22.81 -15.48
CA LEU A 4 63.30 22.45 -15.53
C LEU A 4 62.98 21.66 -16.82
N VAL A 5 63.50 22.12 -17.96
CA VAL A 5 63.33 21.44 -19.25
C VAL A 5 63.98 20.06 -19.23
N LYS A 6 65.18 19.93 -18.63
CA LYS A 6 65.88 18.64 -18.47
C LYS A 6 65.11 17.69 -17.54
N TYR A 7 64.52 18.21 -16.46
CA TYR A 7 63.68 17.45 -15.55
C TYR A 7 62.41 16.91 -16.25
N VAL A 8 61.67 17.78 -16.94
CA VAL A 8 60.45 17.40 -17.69
C VAL A 8 60.79 16.38 -18.79
N LYS A 9 61.87 16.58 -19.55
CA LYS A 9 62.34 15.58 -20.54
C LYS A 9 62.76 14.25 -19.91
N SER A 10 63.29 14.23 -18.69
CA SER A 10 63.65 12.97 -18.01
C SER A 10 62.45 12.20 -17.47
N LYS A 11 61.29 12.87 -17.28
CA LYS A 11 60.08 12.31 -16.68
C LYS A 11 58.83 12.41 -17.57
N TRP A 12 59.01 12.68 -18.87
CA TRP A 12 57.91 12.98 -19.80
C TRP A 12 56.85 11.87 -19.87
N ILE A 13 57.28 10.59 -19.80
CA ILE A 13 56.38 9.42 -19.76
C ILE A 13 55.41 9.52 -18.58
N GLY A 14 55.92 9.90 -17.40
CA GLY A 14 55.08 10.06 -16.20
C GLY A 14 54.06 11.17 -16.36
N PHE A 15 54.44 12.30 -16.96
CA PHE A 15 53.50 13.38 -17.26
C PHE A 15 52.41 12.96 -18.27
N VAL A 16 52.79 12.25 -19.33
CA VAL A 16 51.83 11.75 -20.34
C VAL A 16 50.85 10.77 -19.70
N LEU A 17 51.33 9.80 -18.91
CA LEU A 17 50.46 8.84 -18.21
C LEU A 17 49.52 9.54 -17.22
N THR A 18 50.02 10.55 -16.50
CA THR A 18 49.20 11.32 -15.55
C THR A 18 48.10 12.10 -16.28
N ILE A 19 48.44 12.83 -17.35
CA ILE A 19 47.46 13.58 -18.15
C ILE A 19 46.45 12.62 -18.78
N PHE A 20 46.90 11.50 -19.34
CA PHE A 20 46.03 10.47 -19.89
C PHE A 20 45.07 9.92 -18.83
N SER A 21 45.56 9.59 -17.62
CA SER A 21 44.73 9.10 -16.53
C SER A 21 43.70 10.15 -16.09
N ILE A 22 44.07 11.43 -16.01
CA ILE A 22 43.13 12.51 -15.68
C ILE A 22 42.05 12.61 -16.74
N ILE A 23 42.43 12.65 -18.03
CA ILE A 23 41.47 12.71 -19.15
C ILE A 23 40.55 11.48 -19.12
N MET A 24 41.10 10.29 -18.92
CA MET A 24 40.33 9.06 -18.84
C MET A 24 39.31 9.10 -17.69
N VAL A 25 39.72 9.48 -16.48
CA VAL A 25 38.82 9.60 -15.33
C VAL A 25 37.75 10.66 -15.57
N CYS A 26 38.10 11.82 -16.14
CA CYS A 26 37.12 12.84 -16.52
C CYS A 26 36.12 12.32 -17.56
N LEU A 27 36.58 11.55 -18.56
CA LEU A 27 35.71 10.92 -19.56
C LEU A 27 34.80 9.86 -18.92
N MET A 28 35.31 9.03 -18.01
CA MET A 28 34.52 8.03 -17.29
C MET A 28 33.46 8.67 -16.39
N TYR A 29 33.80 9.77 -15.72
CA TYR A 29 32.87 10.56 -14.93
C TYR A 29 31.81 11.21 -15.81
N TRP A 30 32.21 11.83 -16.93
CA TRP A 30 31.28 12.42 -17.88
C TRP A 30 30.34 11.39 -18.52
N ALA A 31 30.82 10.15 -18.72
CA ALA A 31 30.03 9.03 -19.20
C ALA A 31 29.18 8.33 -18.12
N GLY A 32 29.22 8.77 -16.86
CA GLY A 32 28.42 8.21 -15.76
C GLY A 32 28.83 6.80 -15.31
N ILE A 33 30.06 6.35 -15.62
CA ILE A 33 30.50 4.98 -15.29
C ILE A 33 30.57 4.77 -13.77
N PHE A 34 30.95 5.81 -13.03
CA PHE A 34 31.00 5.75 -11.57
C PHE A 34 29.62 5.63 -10.93
N ASP A 35 28.59 6.28 -11.49
CA ASP A 35 27.22 6.21 -10.98
C ASP A 35 26.64 4.79 -11.15
N ILE A 36 26.90 4.16 -12.31
CA ILE A 36 26.52 2.76 -12.56
C ILE A 36 27.22 1.84 -11.56
N MET A 37 28.52 2.02 -11.33
CA MET A 37 29.24 1.21 -10.35
C MET A 37 28.69 1.43 -8.94
N GLU A 38 28.38 2.65 -8.55
CA GLU A 38 27.78 2.96 -7.24
C GLU A 38 26.45 2.21 -7.08
N MET A 39 25.51 2.36 -8.02
CA MET A 39 24.22 1.68 -7.99
C MET A 39 24.36 0.15 -7.93
N LYS A 40 25.25 -0.44 -8.72
CA LYS A 40 25.47 -1.90 -8.69
C LYS A 40 26.17 -2.38 -7.42
N THR A 41 27.07 -1.58 -6.85
CA THR A 41 27.68 -1.90 -5.55
C THR A 41 26.69 -1.79 -4.41
N TYR A 42 25.71 -0.88 -4.51
CA TYR A 42 24.61 -0.77 -3.56
C TYR A 42 23.77 -2.05 -3.58
N ASP A 43 23.29 -2.49 -4.74
CA ASP A 43 22.53 -3.74 -4.85
C ASP A 43 23.35 -4.95 -4.37
N PHE A 44 24.64 -5.00 -4.72
CA PHE A 44 25.53 -6.06 -4.24
C PHE A 44 25.60 -6.13 -2.71
N ARG A 45 25.58 -4.98 -2.02
CA ARG A 45 25.57 -4.94 -0.55
C ARG A 45 24.30 -5.55 0.04
N PHE A 46 23.13 -5.30 -0.54
CA PHE A 46 21.88 -5.95 -0.12
C PHE A 46 21.91 -7.46 -0.39
N ASN A 47 22.36 -7.86 -1.57
CA ASN A 47 22.11 -9.21 -2.08
C ASN A 47 23.15 -10.23 -1.63
N ARG A 48 24.39 -9.77 -1.38
CA ARG A 48 25.54 -10.66 -1.11
C ARG A 48 26.18 -10.44 0.25
N ILE A 49 26.23 -9.19 0.72
CA ILE A 49 26.92 -8.85 1.98
C ILE A 49 25.95 -8.90 3.16
N ARG A 50 24.99 -7.97 3.20
CA ARG A 50 24.09 -7.77 4.35
C ARG A 50 22.98 -8.84 4.38
N GLY A 51 22.31 -9.06 3.24
CA GLY A 51 21.11 -9.90 3.16
C GLY A 51 19.86 -9.19 3.71
N PRO A 52 18.75 -9.93 3.83
CA PRO A 52 17.51 -9.47 4.45
C PRO A 52 17.68 -9.21 5.96
N LEU A 53 16.90 -8.26 6.47
CA LEU A 53 16.75 -7.93 7.89
C LEU A 53 15.60 -8.70 8.54
N THR A 54 14.60 -9.10 7.75
CA THR A 54 13.43 -9.88 8.18
C THR A 54 13.21 -11.06 7.22
N GLY A 55 12.25 -11.92 7.56
CA GLY A 55 12.00 -13.17 6.85
C GLY A 55 12.96 -14.29 7.26
N TRP A 56 12.68 -15.50 6.79
CA TRP A 56 13.37 -16.71 7.24
C TRP A 56 14.84 -16.80 6.80
N THR A 57 15.26 -15.95 5.85
CA THR A 57 16.65 -15.85 5.38
C THR A 57 17.45 -14.72 6.04
N ALA A 58 16.86 -14.00 7.00
CA ALA A 58 17.55 -12.96 7.76
C ALA A 58 18.74 -13.56 8.52
N ARG A 59 19.92 -12.96 8.33
CA ARG A 59 21.15 -13.36 9.05
C ARG A 59 21.28 -12.65 10.39
N ASP A 60 20.73 -11.44 10.47
CA ASP A 60 20.69 -10.62 11.67
C ASP A 60 19.29 -10.75 12.28
N SER A 61 19.20 -11.34 13.48
CA SER A 61 17.92 -11.53 14.15
C SER A 61 17.40 -10.28 14.83
N SER A 62 18.18 -9.19 14.95
CA SER A 62 17.74 -7.99 15.69
C SER A 62 16.45 -7.40 15.13
N TYR A 63 16.35 -7.23 13.81
CA TYR A 63 15.13 -6.74 13.16
C TYR A 63 14.06 -7.81 13.03
N ALA A 64 14.43 -9.09 12.94
CA ALA A 64 13.48 -10.20 12.94
C ALA A 64 12.76 -10.34 14.30
N GLU A 65 13.45 -10.07 15.40
CA GLU A 65 12.92 -10.07 16.76
C GLU A 65 12.07 -8.83 17.07
N ILE A 66 12.44 -7.66 16.54
CA ILE A 66 11.61 -6.44 16.61
C ILE A 66 10.32 -6.61 15.79
N GLY A 67 10.42 -7.29 14.65
CA GLY A 67 9.32 -7.47 13.70
C GLY A 67 9.09 -6.25 12.81
N THR A 68 7.94 -6.24 12.13
CA THR A 68 7.52 -5.13 11.26
C THR A 68 6.20 -4.53 11.74
N ASP A 69 6.02 -3.24 11.51
CA ASP A 69 4.78 -2.50 11.79
C ASP A 69 3.79 -2.56 10.63
N VAL A 70 4.27 -3.03 9.47
CA VAL A 70 3.50 -3.15 8.24
C VAL A 70 3.06 -4.59 8.00
N VAL A 71 1.81 -4.75 7.58
CA VAL A 71 1.20 -5.97 7.07
C VAL A 71 0.69 -5.71 5.65
N LEU A 72 0.91 -6.66 4.76
CA LEU A 72 0.49 -6.60 3.36
C LEU A 72 -0.86 -7.28 3.19
N LEU A 73 -1.82 -6.60 2.56
CA LEU A 73 -3.09 -7.18 2.13
C LEU A 73 -3.14 -7.15 0.60
N GLU A 74 -3.03 -8.32 -0.02
CA GLU A 74 -2.70 -8.46 -1.43
C GLU A 74 -3.92 -8.88 -2.26
N VAL A 75 -4.12 -8.21 -3.39
CA VAL A 75 -4.86 -8.77 -4.52
C VAL A 75 -3.89 -9.66 -5.29
N ASP A 76 -3.81 -10.93 -4.88
CA ASP A 76 -2.92 -11.97 -5.42
C ASP A 76 -3.71 -13.03 -6.21
N ASP A 77 -3.02 -14.08 -6.67
CA ASP A 77 -3.62 -15.18 -7.44
C ASP A 77 -4.72 -15.91 -6.65
N GLU A 78 -4.59 -15.96 -5.32
CA GLU A 78 -5.60 -16.52 -4.42
C GLU A 78 -6.86 -15.66 -4.41
N ALA A 79 -6.72 -14.33 -4.30
CA ALA A 79 -7.85 -13.40 -4.41
C ALA A 79 -8.55 -13.52 -5.78
N TRP A 80 -7.82 -13.65 -6.89
CA TRP A 80 -8.44 -13.83 -8.21
C TRP A 80 -9.25 -15.12 -8.35
N ARG A 81 -8.83 -16.18 -7.66
CA ARG A 81 -9.52 -17.48 -7.70
C ARG A 81 -10.71 -17.55 -6.75
N LEU A 82 -10.57 -17.02 -5.52
CA LEU A 82 -11.52 -17.25 -4.43
C LEU A 82 -12.55 -16.13 -4.27
N MET A 83 -12.22 -14.88 -4.64
CA MET A 83 -13.12 -13.75 -4.37
C MET A 83 -14.48 -13.93 -5.08
N PRO A 84 -15.61 -13.67 -4.39
CA PRO A 84 -16.95 -13.87 -4.95
C PRO A 84 -17.25 -12.95 -6.14
N GLU A 85 -16.65 -11.76 -6.14
CA GLU A 85 -16.83 -10.74 -7.18
C GLU A 85 -15.63 -10.70 -8.14
N GLU A 86 -15.82 -10.12 -9.32
CA GLU A 86 -14.76 -9.96 -10.32
C GLU A 86 -13.96 -8.67 -10.11
N TRP A 87 -12.71 -8.66 -10.60
CA TRP A 87 -11.86 -7.48 -10.59
C TRP A 87 -12.25 -6.49 -11.71
N PRO A 88 -12.25 -5.16 -11.48
CA PRO A 88 -12.02 -4.47 -10.20
C PRO A 88 -13.12 -4.73 -9.18
N TYR A 89 -12.73 -5.05 -7.94
CA TYR A 89 -13.70 -5.41 -6.91
C TYR A 89 -14.65 -4.26 -6.54
N PRO A 90 -15.94 -4.53 -6.33
CA PRO A 90 -16.90 -3.52 -5.91
C PRO A 90 -16.51 -2.87 -4.56
N ARG A 91 -16.67 -1.56 -4.49
CA ARG A 91 -16.44 -0.74 -3.31
C ARG A 91 -17.43 -1.05 -2.19
N GLY A 92 -18.68 -1.32 -2.53
CA GLY A 92 -19.72 -1.62 -1.54
C GLY A 92 -19.54 -3.00 -0.90
N THR A 93 -19.55 -4.06 -1.70
CA THR A 93 -19.56 -5.43 -1.17
C THR A 93 -18.17 -5.91 -0.73
N ILE A 94 -17.09 -5.38 -1.31
CA ILE A 94 -15.73 -5.85 -1.01
C ILE A 94 -14.94 -4.82 -0.21
N TRP A 95 -14.61 -3.65 -0.78
CA TRP A 95 -13.67 -2.72 -0.10
C TRP A 95 -14.22 -2.15 1.20
N SER A 96 -15.51 -1.83 1.25
CA SER A 96 -16.17 -1.35 2.46
C SER A 96 -16.16 -2.41 3.56
N ARG A 97 -16.38 -3.68 3.23
CA ARG A 97 -16.33 -4.78 4.20
C ARG A 97 -14.91 -5.07 4.67
N ILE A 98 -13.92 -5.04 3.78
CA ILE A 98 -12.50 -5.16 4.14
C ILE A 98 -12.12 -4.08 5.16
N ILE A 99 -12.51 -2.82 4.95
CA ILE A 99 -12.24 -1.75 5.92
C ILE A 99 -12.88 -2.08 7.27
N ARG A 100 -14.14 -2.55 7.28
CA ARG A 100 -14.84 -2.96 8.51
C ARG A 100 -14.11 -4.07 9.25
N ASN A 101 -13.80 -5.13 8.56
CA ASN A 101 -13.12 -6.28 9.14
C ASN A 101 -11.74 -5.88 9.71
N LEU A 102 -10.98 -5.04 9.00
CA LEU A 102 -9.66 -4.60 9.45
C LEU A 102 -9.71 -3.66 10.66
N TYR A 103 -10.62 -2.69 10.71
CA TYR A 103 -10.72 -1.81 11.90
C TYR A 103 -11.23 -2.58 13.11
N GLN A 104 -12.17 -3.52 12.92
CA GLN A 104 -12.66 -4.40 14.00
C GLN A 104 -11.56 -5.33 14.52
N ALA A 105 -10.69 -5.80 13.64
CA ALA A 105 -9.49 -6.55 14.00
C ALA A 105 -8.35 -5.68 14.57
N GLY A 106 -8.55 -4.37 14.77
CA GLY A 106 -7.60 -3.49 15.45
C GLY A 106 -6.48 -2.90 14.58
N ALA A 107 -6.63 -2.89 13.25
CA ALA A 107 -5.72 -2.14 12.38
C ALA A 107 -5.63 -0.68 12.82
N LYS A 108 -4.43 -0.11 12.93
CA LYS A 108 -4.25 1.30 13.28
C LYS A 108 -4.33 2.20 12.05
N VAL A 109 -3.78 1.74 10.93
CA VAL A 109 -3.80 2.45 9.66
C VAL A 109 -4.14 1.48 8.54
N ILE A 110 -5.05 1.87 7.65
CA ILE A 110 -5.35 1.14 6.41
C ILE A 110 -4.93 2.04 5.25
N ALA A 111 -3.95 1.61 4.47
CA ALA A 111 -3.42 2.38 3.35
C ALA A 111 -3.74 1.70 2.01
N PHE A 112 -4.46 2.39 1.12
CA PHE A 112 -4.80 1.89 -0.20
C PHE A 112 -3.79 2.35 -1.25
N ASP A 113 -3.11 1.39 -1.87
CA ASP A 113 -2.39 1.56 -3.14
C ASP A 113 -3.29 1.14 -4.33
N ILE A 114 -4.54 1.59 -4.32
CA ILE A 114 -5.55 1.36 -5.35
C ILE A 114 -6.30 2.67 -5.58
N GLN A 115 -6.42 3.09 -6.84
CA GLN A 115 -7.04 4.38 -7.20
C GLN A 115 -8.56 4.29 -7.24
N PHE A 116 -9.22 5.30 -6.66
CA PHE A 116 -10.68 5.45 -6.63
C PHE A 116 -11.15 6.76 -7.30
N ASP A 117 -10.52 7.15 -8.41
CA ASP A 117 -10.71 8.44 -9.09
C ASP A 117 -11.93 8.51 -10.03
N SER A 118 -12.64 7.40 -10.19
CA SER A 118 -13.86 7.27 -11.01
C SER A 118 -15.01 6.63 -10.21
N PRO A 119 -16.29 6.85 -10.53
CA PRO A 119 -17.41 6.19 -9.83
C PRO A 119 -17.36 4.66 -9.91
N GLU A 120 -17.96 3.97 -8.94
CA GLU A 120 -18.06 2.50 -8.96
C GLU A 120 -18.97 2.02 -10.10
N LYS A 121 -18.41 1.23 -11.02
CA LYS A 121 -19.14 0.74 -12.20
C LYS A 121 -20.37 -0.12 -11.87
N LYS A 122 -20.28 -1.03 -10.89
CA LYS A 122 -21.37 -1.97 -10.56
C LYS A 122 -22.64 -1.23 -10.11
N SER A 123 -22.50 -0.31 -9.16
CA SER A 123 -23.62 0.52 -8.74
C SER A 123 -24.08 1.46 -9.85
N GLU A 124 -23.16 2.11 -10.58
CA GLU A 124 -23.54 2.99 -11.70
C GLU A 124 -24.38 2.25 -12.75
N ASP A 125 -23.97 1.07 -13.19
CA ASP A 125 -24.71 0.27 -14.17
C ASP A 125 -26.12 -0.09 -13.65
N LEU A 126 -26.25 -0.42 -12.36
CA LEU A 126 -27.54 -0.73 -11.74
C LEU A 126 -28.45 0.50 -11.65
N TYR A 127 -27.92 1.63 -11.16
CA TYR A 127 -28.68 2.88 -11.05
C TYR A 127 -29.07 3.41 -12.43
N ASN A 128 -28.18 3.33 -13.43
CA ASN A 128 -28.48 3.73 -14.80
C ASN A 128 -29.54 2.84 -15.43
N PHE A 129 -29.47 1.52 -15.23
CA PHE A 129 -30.50 0.59 -15.69
C PHE A 129 -31.87 0.96 -15.10
N ILE A 130 -31.95 1.14 -13.77
CA ILE A 130 -33.22 1.42 -13.11
C ILE A 130 -33.79 2.79 -13.48
N ASN A 131 -32.93 3.81 -13.60
CA ASN A 131 -33.37 5.15 -14.01
C ASN A 131 -33.82 5.22 -15.48
N ALA A 132 -33.35 4.28 -16.31
CA ALA A 132 -33.76 4.17 -17.71
C ALA A 132 -35.07 3.39 -17.89
N LEU A 133 -35.50 2.58 -16.91
CA LEU A 133 -36.76 1.84 -16.97
C LEU A 133 -37.96 2.79 -16.88
N ASP A 134 -38.92 2.62 -17.78
CA ASP A 134 -40.25 3.21 -17.68
C ASP A 134 -41.35 2.15 -17.44
N GLU A 135 -42.61 2.59 -17.28
CA GLU A 135 -43.73 1.69 -17.05
C GLU A 135 -43.93 0.69 -18.22
N ASP A 136 -43.64 1.11 -19.46
CA ASP A 136 -43.81 0.29 -20.66
C ASP A 136 -42.70 -0.77 -20.78
N ASP A 137 -41.46 -0.43 -20.43
CA ASP A 137 -40.33 -1.36 -20.34
C ASP A 137 -40.59 -2.44 -19.29
N ILE A 138 -41.13 -2.07 -18.12
CA ILE A 138 -41.49 -3.03 -17.06
C ILE A 138 -42.57 -4.00 -17.54
N ILE A 139 -43.59 -3.50 -18.27
CA ILE A 139 -44.63 -4.35 -18.88
C ILE A 139 -44.02 -5.35 -19.86
N ASN A 140 -43.02 -4.93 -20.65
CA ASN A 140 -42.37 -5.76 -21.66
C ASN A 140 -41.38 -6.78 -21.05
N ILE A 141 -40.70 -6.44 -19.95
CA ILE A 141 -39.75 -7.32 -19.26
C ILE A 141 -40.47 -8.46 -18.51
N ILE A 142 -41.67 -8.21 -18.01
CA ILE A 142 -42.47 -9.22 -17.31
C ILE A 142 -43.70 -9.59 -18.15
N PRO A 143 -43.55 -10.38 -19.24
CA PRO A 143 -44.63 -10.64 -20.20
C PRO A 143 -45.83 -11.43 -19.64
N GLN A 144 -45.71 -12.01 -18.44
CA GLN A 144 -46.85 -12.61 -17.72
C GLN A 144 -47.75 -11.55 -17.03
N PHE A 145 -47.23 -10.33 -16.93
CA PHE A 145 -47.76 -9.06 -16.44
C PHE A 145 -49.06 -8.54 -17.06
N GLY A 146 -48.92 -7.95 -18.24
CA GLY A 146 -49.51 -6.63 -18.46
C GLY A 146 -51.03 -6.54 -18.31
N ASP A 147 -51.70 -6.23 -17.21
CA ASP A 147 -51.42 -5.65 -15.88
C ASP A 147 -50.47 -4.47 -15.72
N THR A 148 -50.89 -3.36 -16.33
CA THR A 148 -50.39 -2.00 -16.11
C THR A 148 -50.41 -1.56 -14.64
N THR A 149 -51.29 -2.11 -13.79
CA THR A 149 -51.40 -1.72 -12.37
C THR A 149 -50.23 -2.27 -11.58
N LEU A 150 -49.90 -3.55 -11.77
CA LEU A 150 -48.76 -4.17 -11.13
C LEU A 150 -47.44 -3.55 -11.61
N ALA A 151 -47.30 -3.27 -12.91
CA ALA A 151 -46.12 -2.60 -13.45
C ALA A 151 -45.90 -1.23 -12.79
N LYS A 152 -46.97 -0.47 -12.56
CA LYS A 152 -46.91 0.82 -11.86
C LYS A 152 -46.53 0.69 -10.39
N ASP A 153 -46.98 -0.37 -9.72
CA ASP A 153 -46.61 -0.62 -8.32
C ASP A 153 -45.15 -1.10 -8.20
N ILE A 154 -44.66 -1.89 -9.15
CA ILE A 154 -43.23 -2.25 -9.27
C ILE A 154 -42.39 -1.00 -9.55
N TYR A 155 -42.80 -0.14 -10.49
CA TYR A 155 -42.13 1.12 -10.78
C TYR A 155 -41.98 2.01 -9.55
N LYS A 156 -43.03 2.11 -8.72
CA LYS A 156 -42.97 2.85 -7.44
C LYS A 156 -42.09 2.18 -6.39
N ALA A 157 -41.97 0.85 -6.40
CA ALA A 157 -41.17 0.09 -5.44
C ALA A 157 -39.68 0.06 -5.79
N LEU A 158 -39.35 0.12 -7.09
CA LEU A 158 -37.98 0.04 -7.62
C LEU A 158 -36.97 0.94 -6.88
N PRO A 159 -37.25 2.24 -6.63
CA PRO A 159 -36.34 3.11 -5.88
C PRO A 159 -36.00 2.65 -4.46
N TYR A 160 -36.89 1.87 -3.82
CA TYR A 160 -36.71 1.36 -2.46
C TYR A 160 -36.01 -0.01 -2.41
N LEU A 161 -35.90 -0.69 -3.55
CA LEU A 161 -35.24 -1.98 -3.68
C LEU A 161 -33.79 -1.85 -4.15
N ILE A 162 -33.35 -0.64 -4.52
CA ILE A 162 -31.99 -0.39 -4.99
C ILE A 162 -31.04 -0.49 -3.80
N PRO A 163 -30.04 -1.40 -3.85
CA PRO A 163 -28.95 -1.39 -2.90
C PRO A 163 -28.27 -0.02 -2.88
N ARG A 164 -27.73 0.35 -1.73
CA ARG A 164 -27.00 1.61 -1.58
C ARG A 164 -25.77 1.61 -2.48
N HIS A 165 -25.44 2.78 -3.02
CA HIS A 165 -24.31 2.94 -3.94
C HIS A 165 -22.98 2.56 -3.26
N GLY A 166 -22.14 1.77 -3.95
CA GLY A 166 -20.87 1.27 -3.39
C GLY A 166 -19.92 2.38 -2.93
N ASP A 167 -19.90 3.51 -3.64
CA ASP A 167 -19.14 4.71 -3.25
C ASP A 167 -19.57 5.30 -1.90
N GLN A 168 -20.88 5.25 -1.61
CA GLN A 168 -21.41 5.71 -0.32
C GLN A 168 -21.01 4.75 0.79
N LEU A 169 -21.14 3.44 0.55
CA LEU A 169 -20.76 2.41 1.52
C LEU A 169 -19.27 2.47 1.86
N LEU A 170 -18.41 2.70 0.86
CA LEU A 170 -16.97 2.88 1.08
C LEU A 170 -16.66 4.14 1.89
N ALA A 171 -17.32 5.27 1.57
CA ALA A 171 -17.18 6.51 2.33
C ALA A 171 -17.61 6.33 3.80
N GLU A 172 -18.68 5.57 4.04
CA GLU A 172 -19.16 5.26 5.40
C GLU A 172 -18.18 4.38 6.16
N SER A 173 -17.66 3.31 5.54
CA SER A 173 -16.66 2.47 6.22
C SER A 173 -15.38 3.23 6.57
N ILE A 174 -15.00 4.25 5.78
CA ILE A 174 -13.89 5.15 6.11
C ILE A 174 -14.23 5.99 7.35
N ALA A 175 -15.45 6.55 7.41
CA ALA A 175 -15.90 7.33 8.56
C ALA A 175 -16.02 6.48 9.84
N GLU A 176 -16.52 5.24 9.71
CA GLU A 176 -16.58 4.24 10.78
C GLU A 176 -15.17 3.90 11.27
N ALA A 177 -14.23 3.58 10.38
CA ALA A 177 -12.85 3.28 10.74
C ALA A 177 -12.23 4.38 11.61
N LYS A 178 -12.41 5.65 11.21
CA LYS A 178 -11.94 6.80 12.00
C LYS A 178 -12.60 6.89 13.37
N ALA A 179 -13.91 6.65 13.45
CA ALA A 179 -14.62 6.63 14.72
C ALA A 179 -14.11 5.51 15.65
N HIS A 180 -13.58 4.42 15.08
CA HIS A 180 -12.93 3.32 15.77
C HIS A 180 -11.42 3.53 16.01
N GLY A 181 -10.86 4.70 15.68
CA GLY A 181 -9.44 5.02 15.89
C GLY A 181 -8.50 4.47 14.82
N THR A 182 -9.03 4.00 13.69
CA THR A 182 -8.28 3.54 12.52
C THR A 182 -8.27 4.61 11.43
N GLU A 183 -7.09 5.08 11.05
CA GLU A 183 -6.98 6.06 9.96
C GLU A 183 -6.96 5.35 8.59
N VAL A 184 -7.69 5.89 7.62
CA VAL A 184 -7.68 5.36 6.24
C VAL A 184 -6.94 6.34 5.33
N VAL A 185 -5.83 5.89 4.75
CA VAL A 185 -5.01 6.66 3.81
C VAL A 185 -5.27 6.14 2.39
N ILE A 186 -5.79 6.99 1.51
CA ILE A 186 -6.07 6.64 0.12
C ILE A 186 -5.02 7.26 -0.79
N ASN A 187 -4.56 6.51 -1.79
CA ASN A 187 -3.62 7.06 -2.75
C ASN A 187 -4.21 8.20 -3.59
N VAL A 188 -3.32 9.11 -3.96
CA VAL A 188 -3.56 10.16 -4.95
C VAL A 188 -2.40 10.20 -5.91
N LYS A 189 -2.64 10.70 -7.12
CA LYS A 189 -1.60 10.80 -8.15
C LYS A 189 -1.42 12.24 -8.61
N MET A 190 -0.20 12.74 -8.56
CA MET A 190 0.15 13.97 -9.24
C MET A 190 0.27 13.67 -10.73
N VAL A 191 -0.69 14.14 -11.51
CA VAL A 191 -0.73 13.97 -12.96
C VAL A 191 -0.06 15.17 -13.60
N THR A 192 0.78 14.91 -14.61
CA THR A 192 1.36 15.95 -15.45
C THR A 192 0.80 15.78 -16.86
N GLU A 193 -0.02 16.73 -17.28
CA GLU A 193 -0.57 16.84 -18.64
C GLU A 193 0.07 18.05 -19.33
N PRO A 194 1.01 17.86 -20.27
CA PRO A 194 1.77 18.94 -20.89
C PRO A 194 0.89 20.00 -21.58
N ASN A 195 -0.31 19.62 -22.04
CA ASN A 195 -1.19 20.52 -22.78
C ASN A 195 -2.24 21.23 -21.89
N ARG A 196 -2.27 20.96 -20.59
CA ARG A 196 -3.18 21.60 -19.62
C ARG A 196 -2.55 22.87 -19.03
N GLN A 197 -3.38 23.83 -18.62
CA GLN A 197 -2.96 25.01 -17.85
C GLN A 197 -3.73 25.08 -16.52
N PRO A 198 -3.09 24.95 -15.34
CA PRO A 198 -1.68 24.56 -15.15
C PRO A 198 -1.43 23.10 -15.57
N PRO A 199 -0.18 22.73 -15.90
CA PRO A 199 0.14 21.41 -16.46
C PRO A 199 0.01 20.27 -15.44
N GLN A 200 -0.02 20.57 -14.15
CA GLN A 200 -0.08 19.58 -13.09
C GLN A 200 -1.37 19.71 -12.28
N TYR A 201 -1.89 18.57 -11.84
CA TYR A 201 -3.01 18.50 -10.91
C TYR A 201 -2.92 17.20 -10.09
N ILE A 202 -3.65 17.14 -8.98
CA ILE A 202 -3.81 15.92 -8.19
C ILE A 202 -5.08 15.20 -8.63
N SER A 203 -4.95 13.95 -9.05
CA SER A 203 -6.09 13.04 -9.20
C SER A 203 -6.49 12.54 -7.82
N TYR A 204 -7.60 13.08 -7.31
CA TYR A 204 -8.20 12.66 -6.05
C TYR A 204 -9.20 11.54 -6.29
N PRO A 205 -9.53 10.75 -5.24
CA PRO A 205 -10.75 9.97 -5.23
C PRO A 205 -11.98 10.83 -5.58
N ILE A 206 -13.04 10.17 -6.01
CA ILE A 206 -14.33 10.82 -6.24
C ILE A 206 -14.82 11.59 -5.01
N LYS A 207 -15.67 12.60 -5.24
CA LYS A 207 -16.14 13.53 -4.21
C LYS A 207 -16.86 12.83 -3.04
N GLU A 208 -17.54 11.71 -3.30
CA GLU A 208 -18.25 10.91 -2.30
C GLU A 208 -17.27 10.32 -1.28
N ILE A 209 -16.16 9.76 -1.74
CA ILE A 209 -15.10 9.23 -0.88
C ILE A 209 -14.40 10.37 -0.15
N MET A 210 -14.09 11.47 -0.86
CA MET A 210 -13.46 12.65 -0.25
C MET A 210 -14.34 13.32 0.81
N ALA A 211 -15.66 13.15 0.76
CA ALA A 211 -16.57 13.68 1.78
C ALA A 211 -16.42 12.98 3.16
N ALA A 212 -15.86 11.77 3.20
CA ALA A 212 -15.45 11.10 4.44
C ALA A 212 -14.10 11.62 5.00
N ASP A 213 -13.51 12.61 4.32
CA ASP A 213 -12.26 13.30 4.67
C ASP A 213 -11.04 12.37 4.83
N PRO A 214 -10.86 11.29 4.05
CA PRO A 214 -9.75 10.36 4.25
C PRO A 214 -8.40 11.08 4.14
N GLU A 215 -7.39 10.54 4.83
CA GLU A 215 -6.02 10.94 4.56
C GLU A 215 -5.65 10.59 3.12
N THR A 216 -4.85 11.44 2.47
CA THR A 216 -4.45 11.24 1.06
C THR A 216 -2.95 11.29 0.89
N GLY A 217 -2.37 10.32 0.16
CA GLY A 217 -0.93 10.21 -0.04
C GLY A 217 -0.51 9.94 -1.49
N LEU A 218 0.53 10.63 -1.95
CA LEU A 218 1.03 10.48 -3.32
C LEU A 218 1.71 9.13 -3.57
N ILE A 219 1.43 8.53 -4.72
CA ILE A 219 2.04 7.28 -5.21
C ILE A 219 2.92 7.47 -6.46
N ASN A 220 3.35 8.70 -6.74
CA ASN A 220 4.24 8.95 -7.87
C ASN A 220 5.57 8.20 -7.68
N ASP A 221 5.93 7.39 -8.67
CA ASP A 221 7.18 6.64 -8.66
C ASP A 221 8.42 7.55 -8.74
N GLN A 222 9.43 7.17 -7.98
CA GLN A 222 10.77 7.73 -8.07
C GLN A 222 11.76 6.61 -8.40
N LEU A 223 12.04 6.43 -9.69
CA LEU A 223 13.03 5.46 -10.15
C LEU A 223 14.43 6.10 -10.24
N ASP A 224 15.45 5.28 -10.08
CA ASP A 224 16.83 5.61 -10.41
C ASP A 224 17.05 5.56 -11.93
N ASP A 225 18.20 6.07 -12.39
CA ASP A 225 18.52 6.14 -13.81
C ASP A 225 18.59 4.75 -14.47
N ASP A 226 18.84 3.68 -13.69
CA ASP A 226 18.81 2.30 -14.14
C ASP A 226 17.44 1.61 -13.99
N GLY A 227 16.39 2.35 -13.62
CA GLY A 227 15.02 1.87 -13.49
C GLY A 227 14.70 1.15 -12.18
N PHE A 228 15.63 1.07 -11.25
CA PHE A 228 15.38 0.48 -9.93
C PHE A 228 14.74 1.48 -8.98
N SER A 229 13.89 0.98 -8.09
CA SER A 229 13.36 1.70 -6.95
C SER A 229 14.33 1.52 -5.77
N ARG A 230 15.16 2.53 -5.53
CA ARG A 230 16.01 2.61 -4.32
C ARG A 230 15.73 3.84 -3.47
N ARG A 231 15.06 4.83 -4.06
CA ARG A 231 14.75 6.12 -3.44
C ARG A 231 13.26 6.23 -3.18
N TYR A 232 12.91 6.86 -2.07
CA TYR A 232 11.53 7.20 -1.75
C TYR A 232 11.39 8.71 -1.55
N ALA A 233 10.38 9.31 -2.19
CA ALA A 233 10.09 10.72 -2.04
C ALA A 233 9.35 10.98 -0.72
N ILE A 234 9.73 12.05 -0.02
CA ILE A 234 9.05 12.48 1.20
C ILE A 234 7.73 13.18 0.85
N ALA A 235 7.77 14.05 -0.17
CA ALA A 235 6.62 14.78 -0.68
C ALA A 235 6.81 15.15 -2.15
N GLY A 236 5.71 15.23 -2.90
CA GLY A 236 5.65 15.87 -4.21
C GLY A 236 5.30 17.35 -4.10
N TYR A 237 5.78 18.14 -5.06
CA TYR A 237 5.50 19.58 -5.15
C TYR A 237 5.06 19.89 -6.58
N MET A 238 3.90 20.54 -6.72
CA MET A 238 3.47 20.99 -8.05
C MET A 238 4.27 22.21 -8.47
N ALA A 239 4.65 22.29 -9.74
CA ALA A 239 5.49 23.35 -10.27
C ALA A 239 4.88 24.76 -10.08
N HIS A 240 3.55 24.85 -10.06
CA HIS A 240 2.80 26.10 -9.88
C HIS A 240 2.35 26.36 -8.44
N GLU A 241 2.64 25.44 -7.50
CA GLU A 241 2.28 25.53 -6.08
C GLU A 241 3.39 24.90 -5.23
N GLN A 242 4.61 25.45 -5.33
CA GLN A 242 5.80 24.87 -4.68
C GLN A 242 5.79 24.97 -3.14
N ASP A 243 4.94 25.84 -2.57
CA ASP A 243 4.82 25.99 -1.12
C ASP A 243 3.98 24.88 -0.47
N LYS A 244 3.29 24.05 -1.28
CA LYS A 244 2.44 22.98 -0.79
C LYS A 244 3.12 21.61 -0.98
N ALA A 245 3.45 20.98 0.14
CA ALA A 245 3.99 19.63 0.18
C ALA A 245 2.84 18.61 0.15
N TYR A 246 2.83 17.77 -0.88
CA TYR A 246 1.94 16.62 -0.96
C TYR A 246 2.70 15.38 -0.50
N LEU A 247 2.49 14.94 0.74
CA LEU A 247 3.17 13.77 1.29
C LEU A 247 2.87 12.52 0.47
N THR A 248 3.84 11.62 0.37
CA THR A 248 3.66 10.30 -0.26
C THR A 248 2.84 9.37 0.62
N LEU A 249 2.27 8.31 0.02
CA LEU A 249 1.45 7.30 0.71
C LEU A 249 2.15 6.77 1.97
N GLY A 250 3.42 6.42 1.85
CA GLY A 250 4.21 5.93 2.99
C GLY A 250 4.42 6.97 4.08
N MET A 251 4.66 8.24 3.72
CA MET A 251 4.84 9.29 4.72
C MET A 251 3.53 9.65 5.43
N LYS A 252 2.38 9.55 4.75
CA LYS A 252 1.05 9.68 5.35
C LYS A 252 0.70 8.50 6.25
N ALA A 253 1.06 7.28 5.87
CA ALA A 253 0.92 6.12 6.74
C ALA A 253 1.77 6.26 8.01
N VAL A 254 3.03 6.71 7.89
CA VAL A 254 3.88 7.03 9.05
C VAL A 254 3.25 8.11 9.93
N LYS A 255 2.68 9.18 9.33
CA LYS A 255 1.97 10.24 10.04
C LYS A 255 0.86 9.67 10.92
N ALA A 256 -0.03 8.92 10.29
CA ALA A 256 -1.20 8.33 10.92
C ALA A 256 -0.81 7.34 12.02
N PHE A 257 0.17 6.48 11.74
CA PHE A 257 0.62 5.46 12.69
C PHE A 257 1.31 6.04 13.92
N ALA A 258 2.07 7.13 13.75
CA ALA A 258 2.78 7.81 14.82
C ALA A 258 1.98 8.96 15.47
N ASP A 259 0.68 9.06 15.17
CA ASP A 259 -0.24 10.07 15.70
C ASP A 259 0.30 11.52 15.54
N LEU A 260 0.95 11.81 14.40
CA LEU A 260 1.51 13.12 14.15
C LEU A 260 0.41 14.14 13.78
N PRO A 261 0.37 15.32 14.42
CA PRO A 261 -0.62 16.35 14.10
C PRO A 261 -0.55 16.81 12.64
N ASP A 262 -1.66 17.26 12.06
CA ASP A 262 -1.73 17.79 10.68
C ASP A 262 -0.83 19.01 10.45
N THR A 263 -0.49 19.73 11.51
CA THR A 263 0.47 20.84 11.47
C THR A 263 1.92 20.38 11.28
N THR A 264 2.18 19.07 11.30
CA THR A 264 3.52 18.49 11.13
C THR A 264 3.89 18.48 9.66
N VAL A 265 4.84 19.33 9.29
CA VAL A 265 5.30 19.48 7.90
C VAL A 265 6.78 19.08 7.81
N PRO A 266 7.22 18.32 6.78
CA PRO A 266 8.63 18.04 6.56
C PRO A 266 9.44 19.33 6.37
N ARG A 267 10.62 19.41 7.00
CA ARG A 267 11.53 20.55 6.84
C ARG A 267 12.92 20.07 6.44
N TYR A 268 13.50 20.71 5.43
CA TYR A 268 14.83 20.40 4.96
C TYR A 268 15.87 21.33 5.58
N ASN A 269 16.94 20.75 6.11
CA ASN A 269 18.13 21.46 6.52
C ASN A 269 19.24 21.24 5.48
N PRO A 270 19.67 22.28 4.74
CA PRO A 270 20.66 22.16 3.68
C PRO A 270 22.10 21.95 4.19
N ASP A 271 22.39 22.32 5.44
CA ASP A 271 23.75 22.27 6.00
C ASP A 271 24.20 20.83 6.28
N ASN A 272 23.27 20.02 6.79
CA ASN A 272 23.51 18.61 7.10
C ASN A 272 22.78 17.65 6.15
N ARG A 273 22.02 18.15 5.17
CA ARG A 273 21.22 17.36 4.21
C ARG A 273 20.23 16.43 4.92
N LEU A 274 19.52 16.99 5.89
CA LEU A 274 18.59 16.26 6.73
C LEU A 274 17.17 16.78 6.53
N TRP A 275 16.21 15.86 6.41
CA TRP A 275 14.79 16.18 6.55
C TRP A 275 14.33 15.85 7.96
N THR A 276 13.61 16.77 8.59
CA THR A 276 12.90 16.51 9.85
C THR A 276 11.41 16.35 9.59
N TYR A 277 10.81 15.30 10.10
CA TYR A 277 9.37 15.06 10.03
C TYR A 277 8.87 14.52 11.37
N GLY A 278 8.24 15.39 12.18
CA GLY A 278 7.91 15.07 13.57
C GLY A 278 9.16 14.64 14.34
N PRO A 279 9.19 13.44 14.96
CA PRO A 279 10.36 12.91 15.67
C PRO A 279 11.41 12.28 14.75
N TYR A 280 11.14 12.18 13.44
CA TYR A 280 11.99 11.47 12.48
C TYR A 280 13.02 12.41 11.85
N SER A 281 14.26 11.95 11.82
CA SER A 281 15.43 12.62 11.24
C SER A 281 15.91 11.79 10.07
N ILE A 282 15.55 12.19 8.85
CA ILE A 282 15.69 11.43 7.61
C ILE A 282 16.91 11.94 6.83
N ASN A 283 17.85 11.04 6.50
CA ASN A 283 19.00 11.39 5.67
C ASN A 283 18.55 11.61 4.21
N ALA A 284 18.77 12.81 3.68
CA ALA A 284 18.43 13.09 2.29
C ALA A 284 19.45 12.42 1.33
N TYR A 285 18.95 11.86 0.24
CA TYR A 285 19.80 11.45 -0.87
C TYR A 285 20.24 12.69 -1.66
N GLY A 286 21.50 13.09 -1.46
CA GLY A 286 22.01 14.33 -2.04
C GLY A 286 21.29 15.58 -1.52
N ARG A 287 21.01 16.55 -2.38
CA ARG A 287 20.21 17.75 -2.07
C ARG A 287 18.82 17.63 -2.67
N SER A 288 18.07 16.60 -2.25
CA SER A 288 16.76 16.28 -2.79
C SER A 288 15.70 16.10 -1.70
N ASN A 289 14.45 15.92 -2.11
CA ASN A 289 13.29 15.56 -1.28
C ASN A 289 13.14 14.03 -1.13
N THR A 290 14.19 13.26 -1.38
CA THR A 290 14.17 11.79 -1.35
C THR A 290 15.17 11.24 -0.35
N PHE A 291 14.95 10.01 0.10
CA PHE A 291 15.91 9.24 0.90
C PHE A 291 16.12 7.84 0.32
N LEU A 292 17.26 7.23 0.62
CA LEU A 292 17.51 5.83 0.26
C LEU A 292 16.70 4.90 1.16
N VAL A 293 15.94 4.00 0.54
CA VAL A 293 15.17 3.00 1.27
C VAL A 293 16.10 1.88 1.69
N ASN A 294 16.10 1.58 2.98
CA ASN A 294 16.83 0.45 3.52
C ASN A 294 15.96 -0.80 3.45
N TYR A 295 15.86 -1.40 2.27
CA TYR A 295 14.99 -2.56 2.03
C TYR A 295 15.23 -3.67 3.06
N TYR A 296 14.14 -4.20 3.62
CA TYR A 296 14.16 -5.21 4.67
C TYR A 296 14.36 -6.62 4.10
N GLY A 297 14.06 -6.85 2.83
CA GLY A 297 14.25 -8.15 2.20
C GLY A 297 13.71 -8.21 0.77
N PRO A 298 13.77 -9.39 0.12
CA PRO A 298 13.15 -9.66 -1.17
C PRO A 298 11.60 -9.62 -1.09
N ALA A 299 10.92 -9.69 -2.23
CA ALA A 299 9.46 -9.66 -2.32
C ALA A 299 8.79 -10.70 -1.40
N SER A 300 7.88 -10.28 -0.55
CA SER A 300 7.40 -11.07 0.60
C SER A 300 6.71 -12.36 0.16
N GLY A 301 5.90 -12.31 -0.89
CA GLY A 301 5.11 -13.44 -1.39
C GLY A 301 5.87 -14.47 -2.24
N TYR A 302 7.09 -14.17 -2.70
CA TYR A 302 7.80 -15.07 -3.61
C TYR A 302 8.23 -16.36 -2.90
N ARG A 303 7.86 -17.50 -3.49
CA ARG A 303 8.27 -18.84 -3.03
C ARG A 303 9.34 -19.41 -3.95
N VAL A 304 10.45 -19.85 -3.34
CA VAL A 304 11.53 -20.50 -4.07
C VAL A 304 11.05 -21.83 -4.65
N GLN A 305 11.17 -21.98 -5.97
CA GLN A 305 10.80 -23.21 -6.66
C GLN A 305 11.93 -24.25 -6.53
N THR A 306 11.99 -24.92 -5.38
CA THR A 306 12.91 -26.03 -5.08
C THR A 306 12.15 -27.32 -4.81
N GLU A 307 12.84 -28.46 -4.83
CA GLU A 307 12.28 -29.75 -4.38
C GLU A 307 11.88 -29.69 -2.89
N GLU A 308 12.61 -28.90 -2.10
CA GLU A 308 12.25 -28.57 -0.73
C GLU A 308 11.08 -27.56 -0.71
N ASN A 309 10.02 -27.87 0.04
CA ASN A 309 8.85 -27.02 0.22
C ASN A 309 9.17 -25.84 1.15
N LEU A 310 9.97 -24.89 0.66
CA LEU A 310 10.38 -23.71 1.42
C LEU A 310 9.21 -22.71 1.56
N PRO A 311 9.16 -21.98 2.69
CA PRO A 311 8.19 -20.90 2.86
C PRO A 311 8.49 -19.73 1.90
N PRO A 312 7.51 -18.86 1.62
CA PRO A 312 7.77 -17.59 0.94
C PRO A 312 8.83 -16.78 1.70
N TRP A 313 9.49 -15.84 1.02
CA TRP A 313 10.56 -15.05 1.64
C TRP A 313 10.15 -14.38 2.96
N GLY A 314 8.91 -13.88 3.03
CA GLY A 314 8.31 -13.41 4.29
C GLY A 314 8.98 -12.16 4.88
N THR A 315 9.40 -11.22 4.03
CA THR A 315 9.96 -9.93 4.48
C THR A 315 8.96 -9.16 5.33
N PHE A 316 7.69 -9.13 4.90
CA PHE A 316 6.54 -8.66 5.68
C PHE A 316 5.51 -9.79 5.82
N PRO A 317 4.72 -9.81 6.91
CA PRO A 317 3.50 -10.61 6.98
C PRO A 317 2.55 -10.20 5.85
N ARG A 318 1.93 -11.18 5.20
CA ARG A 318 1.02 -10.96 4.09
C ARG A 318 -0.23 -11.81 4.22
N PHE A 319 -1.35 -11.27 3.75
CA PHE A 319 -2.63 -11.96 3.63
C PHE A 319 -3.24 -11.65 2.28
N SER A 320 -3.89 -12.64 1.67
CA SER A 320 -4.75 -12.39 0.50
C SER A 320 -6.00 -11.63 0.91
N VAL A 321 -6.52 -10.77 0.05
CA VAL A 321 -7.84 -10.13 0.24
C VAL A 321 -8.95 -11.18 0.44
N ALA A 322 -8.81 -12.38 -0.14
CA ALA A 322 -9.73 -13.49 0.08
C ALA A 322 -9.84 -13.88 1.57
N HIS A 323 -8.73 -13.90 2.29
CA HIS A 323 -8.75 -14.21 3.72
C HIS A 323 -9.53 -13.17 4.53
N VAL A 324 -9.33 -11.88 4.24
CA VAL A 324 -9.94 -10.80 5.04
C VAL A 324 -11.42 -10.62 4.73
N ILE A 325 -11.89 -11.00 3.55
CA ILE A 325 -13.33 -10.95 3.22
C ILE A 325 -14.10 -12.17 3.75
N ASP A 326 -13.41 -13.32 3.89
CA ASP A 326 -13.96 -14.62 4.31
C ASP A 326 -14.53 -14.56 5.75
N THR A 327 -15.83 -14.37 5.84
CA THR A 327 -16.61 -14.25 7.08
C THR A 327 -17.94 -14.96 6.90
N GLU A 328 -18.68 -15.20 7.98
CA GLU A 328 -19.99 -15.88 7.91
C GLU A 328 -21.02 -15.16 7.01
N GLU A 329 -20.79 -13.89 6.66
CA GLU A 329 -21.65 -13.10 5.77
C GLU A 329 -21.27 -13.21 4.28
N ILE A 330 -20.05 -13.63 3.95
CA ILE A 330 -19.52 -13.62 2.58
C ILE A 330 -18.80 -14.93 2.27
N ASP A 331 -19.49 -15.77 1.52
CA ASP A 331 -18.94 -17.02 1.00
C ASP A 331 -17.91 -16.78 -0.12
N LEU A 332 -16.79 -17.48 -0.05
CA LEU A 332 -15.83 -17.59 -1.15
C LEU A 332 -16.38 -18.45 -2.31
N LYS A 333 -15.79 -18.29 -3.51
CA LYS A 333 -16.21 -19.05 -4.71
C LYS A 333 -16.03 -20.56 -4.58
N ASP A 334 -15.05 -21.01 -3.78
CA ASP A 334 -14.81 -22.42 -3.52
C ASP A 334 -15.27 -22.77 -2.09
N PRO A 335 -16.41 -23.46 -1.92
CA PRO A 335 -16.94 -23.82 -0.61
C PRO A 335 -16.03 -24.73 0.22
N MET A 336 -15.00 -25.35 -0.39
CA MET A 336 -14.01 -26.14 0.36
C MET A 336 -12.93 -25.28 1.02
N GLU A 337 -12.76 -24.05 0.54
CA GLU A 337 -11.78 -23.08 1.05
C GLU A 337 -12.44 -21.91 1.79
N ASP A 338 -13.76 -21.85 1.76
CA ASP A 338 -14.61 -20.98 2.57
C ASP A 338 -14.65 -21.48 4.01
N VAL A 339 -13.84 -20.88 4.88
CA VAL A 339 -13.61 -21.36 6.25
C VAL A 339 -13.88 -20.30 7.30
N ASP A 340 -14.53 -19.19 6.90
CA ASP A 340 -14.82 -18.04 7.75
C ASP A 340 -13.56 -17.52 8.44
N TRP A 341 -12.42 -17.51 7.72
CA TRP A 341 -11.10 -17.27 8.30
C TRP A 341 -11.04 -15.96 9.07
N MET A 342 -11.66 -14.89 8.57
CA MET A 342 -11.62 -13.59 9.22
C MET A 342 -12.49 -13.55 10.49
N THR A 343 -13.54 -14.37 10.59
CA THR A 343 -14.47 -14.39 11.74
C THR A 343 -13.74 -14.61 13.07
N GLN A 344 -12.66 -15.39 13.07
CA GLN A 344 -11.85 -15.61 14.28
C GLN A 344 -11.14 -14.34 14.81
N PHE A 345 -11.01 -13.31 13.98
CA PHE A 345 -10.36 -12.03 14.30
C PHE A 345 -11.36 -10.87 14.42
N LEU A 346 -12.66 -11.17 14.42
CA LEU A 346 -13.72 -10.19 14.66
C LEU A 346 -14.32 -10.40 16.04
N PRO A 347 -14.86 -9.33 16.66
CA PRO A 347 -15.70 -9.50 17.84
C PRO A 347 -16.82 -10.48 17.50
N GLY A 348 -16.90 -11.60 18.21
CA GLY A 348 -18.01 -12.53 18.04
C GLY A 348 -19.32 -11.82 18.34
N ASP A 349 -20.39 -12.15 17.59
CA ASP A 349 -21.72 -11.66 17.92
C ASP A 349 -22.17 -12.29 19.23
N LEU A 350 -22.27 -11.47 20.28
CA LEU A 350 -23.00 -11.87 21.48
C LEU A 350 -24.49 -11.93 21.09
N PRO A 351 -25.17 -13.07 21.27
CA PRO A 351 -26.60 -13.15 21.03
C PRO A 351 -27.34 -12.02 21.76
N GLU A 352 -28.40 -11.46 21.17
CA GLU A 352 -29.16 -10.35 21.77
C GLU A 352 -29.60 -10.64 23.22
N TRP A 353 -29.88 -11.91 23.55
CA TRP A 353 -30.25 -12.32 24.90
C TRP A 353 -29.10 -12.27 25.91
N ILE A 354 -27.82 -12.40 25.48
CA ILE A 354 -26.65 -12.14 26.32
C ILE A 354 -26.48 -10.64 26.53
N LEU A 355 -26.62 -9.84 25.46
CA LEU A 355 -26.57 -8.37 25.55
C LEU A 355 -27.70 -7.81 26.44
N ALA A 356 -28.83 -8.50 26.54
CA ALA A 356 -29.96 -8.15 27.41
C ALA A 356 -29.74 -8.47 28.90
N ILE A 357 -28.65 -9.14 29.30
CA ILE A 357 -28.31 -9.38 30.70
C ILE A 357 -27.84 -8.04 31.32
N GLU A 358 -28.68 -7.42 32.14
CA GLU A 358 -28.40 -6.09 32.71
C GLU A 358 -27.15 -6.07 33.61
N ASP A 359 -26.92 -7.12 34.40
CA ASP A 359 -25.76 -7.23 35.28
C ASP A 359 -24.50 -7.67 34.52
N SER A 360 -23.41 -6.88 34.61
CA SER A 360 -22.17 -7.13 33.88
C SER A 360 -21.42 -8.39 34.34
N ALA A 361 -21.48 -8.71 35.64
CA ALA A 361 -20.79 -9.86 36.19
C ALA A 361 -21.52 -11.17 35.83
N ASP A 362 -22.85 -11.15 35.83
CA ASP A 362 -23.66 -12.28 35.36
C ASP A 362 -23.50 -12.50 33.85
N ARG A 363 -23.33 -11.43 33.07
CA ARG A 363 -23.07 -11.50 31.63
C ARG A 363 -21.71 -12.13 31.33
N GLU A 364 -20.65 -11.67 31.99
CA GLU A 364 -19.30 -12.24 31.87
C GLU A 364 -19.27 -13.71 32.31
N ALA A 365 -19.90 -14.04 33.44
CA ALA A 365 -19.98 -15.43 33.91
C ALA A 365 -20.78 -16.33 32.95
N THR A 366 -21.80 -15.80 32.28
CA THR A 366 -22.62 -16.53 31.29
C THR A 366 -21.84 -16.76 29.98
N ILE A 367 -21.08 -15.76 29.53
CA ILE A 367 -20.15 -15.83 28.39
C ILE A 367 -19.09 -16.91 28.66
N GLU A 368 -18.45 -16.85 29.83
CA GLU A 368 -17.41 -17.80 30.25
C GLU A 368 -17.97 -19.23 30.41
N ALA A 369 -19.14 -19.39 31.06
CA ALA A 369 -19.74 -20.69 31.31
C ALA A 369 -20.26 -21.39 30.05
N LEU A 370 -20.69 -20.64 29.04
CA LEU A 370 -21.23 -21.18 27.79
C LEU A 370 -20.20 -21.22 26.66
N GLY A 371 -19.01 -20.63 26.85
CA GLY A 371 -17.99 -20.52 25.81
C GLY A 371 -18.47 -19.73 24.59
N ILE A 372 -19.50 -18.89 24.76
CA ILE A 372 -20.07 -18.06 23.70
C ILE A 372 -19.22 -16.79 23.63
N GLY A 373 -18.62 -16.52 22.47
CA GLY A 373 -17.71 -15.37 22.32
C GLY A 373 -16.49 -15.52 23.23
N GLY A 374 -15.76 -16.64 23.11
CA GLY A 374 -14.48 -16.81 23.81
C GLY A 374 -13.62 -15.56 23.68
N GLU A 375 -12.86 -15.21 24.72
CA GLU A 375 -12.18 -13.91 24.88
C GLU A 375 -11.58 -13.43 23.55
N PHE A 376 -12.33 -12.56 22.84
CA PHE A 376 -11.85 -11.92 21.63
C PHE A 376 -10.83 -10.88 22.07
N ASP A 377 -9.56 -11.30 22.10
CA ASP A 377 -8.45 -10.41 22.36
C ASP A 377 -7.99 -9.81 21.03
N VAL A 378 -8.50 -8.61 20.74
CA VAL A 378 -8.09 -7.83 19.56
C VAL A 378 -6.58 -7.66 19.49
N THR A 379 -5.85 -7.75 20.61
CA THR A 379 -4.38 -7.59 20.64
C THR A 379 -3.61 -8.78 20.06
N GLN A 380 -4.28 -9.94 19.90
CA GLN A 380 -3.68 -11.14 19.30
C GLN A 380 -3.91 -11.23 17.79
N THR A 381 -4.70 -10.34 17.20
CA THR A 381 -4.94 -10.37 15.75
C THR A 381 -3.64 -10.01 15.00
N PRO A 382 -3.45 -10.50 13.76
CA PRO A 382 -2.31 -10.10 12.96
C PRO A 382 -2.35 -8.63 12.53
N PHE A 383 -3.49 -7.96 12.70
CA PHE A 383 -3.72 -6.58 12.27
C PHE A 383 -3.60 -5.56 13.42
N TYR A 384 -3.57 -6.01 14.67
CA TYR A 384 -3.57 -5.14 15.84
C TYR A 384 -2.40 -4.17 15.85
N ASN A 385 -2.72 -2.87 15.93
CA ASN A 385 -1.72 -1.81 15.96
C ASN A 385 -0.69 -1.93 14.81
N LYS A 386 -1.17 -2.31 13.62
CA LYS A 386 -0.40 -2.38 12.38
C LYS A 386 -0.87 -1.36 11.35
N ILE A 387 0.03 -1.08 10.40
CA ILE A 387 -0.29 -0.45 9.12
C ILE A 387 -0.58 -1.56 8.12
N VAL A 388 -1.82 -1.65 7.67
CA VAL A 388 -2.24 -2.59 6.61
C VAL A 388 -2.18 -1.89 5.27
N ILE A 389 -1.27 -2.30 4.39
CA ILE A 389 -1.15 -1.75 3.04
C ILE A 389 -1.87 -2.69 2.07
N ILE A 390 -2.90 -2.16 1.42
CA ILE A 390 -3.72 -2.87 0.45
C ILE A 390 -3.22 -2.52 -0.95
N GLY A 391 -2.88 -3.51 -1.75
CA GLY A 391 -2.44 -3.30 -3.12
C GLY A 391 -2.46 -4.56 -3.96
N VAL A 392 -2.04 -4.42 -5.21
CA VAL A 392 -2.05 -5.52 -6.17
C VAL A 392 -0.70 -6.20 -6.21
N ALA A 393 -0.69 -7.54 -6.14
CA ALA A 393 0.52 -8.36 -6.22
C ALA A 393 0.53 -9.30 -7.44
N ILE A 394 -0.54 -9.34 -8.22
CA ILE A 394 -0.62 -10.20 -9.40
C ILE A 394 0.19 -9.67 -10.58
N GLU A 395 0.88 -10.58 -11.26
CA GLU A 395 1.83 -10.24 -12.33
C GLU A 395 1.16 -9.48 -13.49
N VAL A 396 -0.07 -9.88 -13.85
CA VAL A 396 -0.79 -9.36 -15.02
C VAL A 396 -1.14 -7.87 -14.91
N ILE A 397 -1.27 -7.34 -13.69
CA ILE A 397 -1.54 -5.91 -13.46
C ILE A 397 -0.25 -5.08 -13.58
N HIS A 398 0.92 -5.73 -13.59
CA HIS A 398 2.24 -5.12 -13.81
C HIS A 398 2.61 -3.98 -12.85
N ASP A 399 2.03 -3.95 -11.65
CA ASP A 399 2.50 -3.04 -10.58
C ASP A 399 3.65 -3.68 -9.80
N VAL A 400 4.80 -3.74 -10.45
CA VAL A 400 6.01 -4.37 -9.92
C VAL A 400 7.24 -3.49 -10.16
N LYS A 401 8.22 -3.58 -9.26
CA LYS A 401 9.42 -2.74 -9.25
C LYS A 401 10.68 -3.60 -9.19
N PHE A 402 11.73 -3.13 -9.86
CA PHE A 402 13.09 -3.62 -9.62
C PHE A 402 13.59 -3.00 -8.32
N THR A 403 13.93 -3.82 -7.32
CA THR A 403 14.47 -3.38 -6.03
C THR A 403 15.89 -3.90 -5.87
N PRO A 404 16.67 -3.43 -4.88
CA PRO A 404 18.02 -3.96 -4.64
C PRO A 404 18.04 -5.49 -4.59
N PHE A 405 17.04 -6.12 -3.97
CA PHE A 405 16.87 -7.57 -3.86
C PHE A 405 16.39 -8.29 -5.14
N TYR A 406 16.31 -7.60 -6.28
CA TYR A 406 15.87 -8.21 -7.54
C TYR A 406 16.61 -9.52 -7.85
N ASN A 407 17.91 -9.58 -7.58
CA ASN A 407 18.69 -10.81 -7.71
C ASN A 407 19.18 -11.30 -6.33
N TYR A 408 18.33 -12.07 -5.65
CA TYR A 408 18.62 -12.64 -4.34
C TYR A 408 18.75 -14.16 -4.43
N MET A 409 19.82 -14.70 -3.83
CA MET A 409 20.16 -16.14 -3.91
C MET A 409 20.23 -16.73 -5.34
N GLY A 410 20.49 -15.88 -6.35
CA GLY A 410 20.56 -16.30 -7.76
C GLY A 410 19.19 -16.36 -8.44
N ILE A 411 18.13 -15.94 -7.77
CA ILE A 411 16.77 -15.89 -8.28
C ILE A 411 16.44 -14.44 -8.62
N GLN A 412 15.86 -14.23 -9.80
CA GLN A 412 15.39 -12.93 -10.24
C GLN A 412 13.89 -12.79 -9.95
N GLN A 413 13.52 -11.85 -9.08
CA GLN A 413 12.11 -11.54 -8.81
C GLN A 413 11.88 -10.04 -8.69
N MET A 414 10.80 -9.55 -9.29
CA MET A 414 10.34 -8.18 -9.06
C MET A 414 9.54 -8.11 -7.76
N THR A 415 9.44 -6.93 -7.18
CA THR A 415 8.72 -6.67 -5.93
C THR A 415 7.42 -5.93 -6.25
N PRO A 416 6.25 -6.36 -5.74
CA PRO A 416 4.99 -5.62 -5.86
C PRO A 416 5.13 -4.14 -5.48
N GLY A 417 4.43 -3.24 -6.16
CA GLY A 417 4.52 -1.79 -5.97
C GLY A 417 4.30 -1.37 -4.52
N MET A 418 3.22 -1.86 -3.92
CA MET A 418 2.86 -1.64 -2.51
C MET A 418 3.97 -2.01 -1.51
N GLU A 419 4.79 -3.03 -1.80
CA GLU A 419 5.89 -3.44 -0.91
C GLU A 419 7.03 -2.42 -0.88
N THR A 420 7.17 -1.57 -1.91
CA THR A 420 8.12 -0.45 -1.87
C THR A 420 7.69 0.61 -0.86
N HIS A 421 6.38 0.84 -0.71
CA HIS A 421 5.82 1.68 0.34
C HIS A 421 6.08 1.07 1.72
N ALA A 422 5.84 -0.25 1.88
CA ALA A 422 6.10 -0.96 3.13
C ALA A 422 7.55 -0.82 3.61
N ASN A 423 8.52 -1.03 2.71
CA ASN A 423 9.94 -0.86 3.03
C ASN A 423 10.30 0.58 3.41
N ALA A 424 9.74 1.57 2.72
CA ALA A 424 9.97 2.99 3.03
C ALA A 424 9.38 3.37 4.41
N ILE A 425 8.15 2.93 4.70
CA ILE A 425 7.50 3.12 6.00
C ILE A 425 8.37 2.51 7.11
N GLN A 426 8.76 1.23 6.97
CA GLN A 426 9.55 0.54 7.98
C GLN A 426 10.93 1.18 8.18
N THR A 427 11.54 1.70 7.12
CA THR A 427 12.80 2.47 7.21
C THR A 427 12.62 3.69 8.11
N VAL A 428 11.51 4.44 7.96
CA VAL A 428 11.25 5.64 8.75
C VAL A 428 10.90 5.32 10.20
N LEU A 429 9.98 4.36 10.43
CA LEU A 429 9.54 3.98 11.78
C LEU A 429 10.71 3.48 12.63
N HIS A 430 11.56 2.62 12.08
CA HIS A 430 12.76 2.13 12.75
C HIS A 430 13.94 3.12 12.75
N ARG A 431 13.81 4.28 12.08
CA ARG A 431 14.89 5.26 11.90
C ARG A 431 16.15 4.66 11.27
N ASN A 432 15.97 3.69 10.38
CA ASN A 432 17.02 2.83 9.84
C ASN A 432 17.57 3.35 8.50
N PHE A 433 17.97 4.62 8.46
CA PHE A 433 18.47 5.29 7.25
C PHE A 433 19.92 4.94 6.92
N ILE A 434 20.27 4.95 5.63
CA ILE A 434 21.58 4.51 5.10
C ILE A 434 22.25 5.52 4.18
#